data_AF-A0A1B0CM71-F1
#
_entry.id   AF-A0A1B0CM71-F1
#
_cell.length_a   1.000
_cell.length_b   1.000
_cell.length_c   1.000
_cell.angle_alpha   90.00
_cell.angle_beta   90.00
_cell.angle_gamma   90.00
#
_symmetry.space_group_name_H-M   'P 1'
#
loop_
_entity.id
_entity.type
_entity.pdbx_description
1 polymer ?
#
loop_
_entity_poly.entity_id
_entity_poly.type
_entity_poly.pdbx_seq_one_letter_code
_entity_poly.pdbx_strand_id
1 'polypeptide(L)'
;MLRDRKGHVQNCISQAVAGANTTITFTIRHSGNVTKIEKVLKGGTFHMDFLKIESPTREVLVTIATRDGNLTRIHLAGVNKATPSVTIHQILSLSTITSTSPNTTINVMEYTKHVYLIVGTPKSTLNGSILVYKLAKGTPKFQHRQTIEGNYFTIRCNDALGMIIVGNRGSNFVSIYRVDDESEDFKLFQSIKLQSTLGMLSTFALAENQFFVIALQNDNIHIYKYNYIEGWVLICVNQYPNIESLTPFTLDGEGYLLAITSTNATAIALFSQTEH
;
A
#
# COMPACT_ATOMS: atom_id res chain seq x y z
N MET A 1 29.09 -4.96 17.80
CA MET A 1 28.21 -6.06 18.26
C MET A 1 26.94 -6.01 17.39
N LEU A 2 27.03 -6.56 16.19
CA LEU A 2 26.03 -6.44 15.12
C LEU A 2 25.06 -7.61 15.21
N ARG A 3 23.77 -7.34 15.44
CA ARG A 3 22.72 -8.34 15.31
C ARG A 3 22.20 -8.36 13.88
N ASP A 4 22.36 -9.51 13.27
CA ASP A 4 21.70 -10.01 12.07
C ASP A 4 20.21 -9.61 12.03
N ARG A 5 19.84 -8.68 11.14
CA ARG A 5 18.44 -8.41 10.80
C ARG A 5 18.11 -9.19 9.53
N LYS A 6 17.39 -10.29 9.73
CA LYS A 6 16.82 -11.15 8.69
C LYS A 6 16.07 -10.30 7.65
N GLY A 7 16.35 -10.57 6.38
CA GLY A 7 15.75 -9.90 5.23
C GLY A 7 14.23 -9.83 5.31
N HIS A 8 13.73 -8.61 5.39
CA HIS A 8 12.33 -8.31 5.11
C HIS A 8 12.13 -8.42 3.60
N VAL A 9 11.18 -9.25 3.19
CA VAL A 9 10.68 -9.22 1.81
C VAL A 9 9.89 -7.91 1.69
N GLN A 10 10.46 -6.95 0.96
CA GLN A 10 9.79 -5.72 0.55
C GLN A 10 8.68 -6.10 -0.44
N ASN A 11 7.43 -5.95 -0.03
CA ASN A 11 6.30 -6.09 -0.94
C ASN A 11 6.23 -4.86 -1.85
N CYS A 12 6.98 -4.88 -2.95
CA CYS A 12 6.76 -4.00 -4.09
C CYS A 12 5.73 -4.66 -5.02
N ILE A 13 4.45 -4.48 -4.75
CA ILE A 13 3.41 -4.81 -5.73
C ILE A 13 2.70 -3.50 -6.10
N SER A 14 3.05 -2.97 -7.27
CA SER A 14 2.25 -1.93 -7.91
C SER A 14 0.89 -2.52 -8.31
N GLN A 15 -0.17 -1.74 -8.11
CA GLN A 15 -1.51 -2.10 -8.56
C GLN A 15 -1.48 -2.28 -10.09
N ALA A 16 -1.68 -3.50 -10.57
CA ALA A 16 -2.14 -3.70 -11.93
C ALA A 16 -3.58 -3.15 -12.02
N VAL A 17 -3.85 -2.30 -13.02
CA VAL A 17 -5.21 -1.93 -13.40
C VAL A 17 -5.87 -3.20 -13.93
N ALA A 18 -6.56 -3.94 -13.07
CA ALA A 18 -7.18 -5.20 -13.44
C ALA A 18 -8.33 -4.92 -14.44
N GLY A 19 -8.13 -5.30 -15.70
CA GLY A 19 -9.22 -5.45 -16.66
C GLY A 19 -10.20 -6.54 -16.18
N ALA A 20 -11.45 -6.45 -16.63
CA ALA A 20 -12.43 -7.51 -16.40
C ALA A 20 -11.84 -8.87 -16.88
N ASN A 21 -11.93 -9.90 -16.02
CA ASN A 21 -11.38 -11.25 -16.22
C ASN A 21 -9.86 -11.46 -16.03
N THR A 22 -9.19 -10.63 -15.23
CA THR A 22 -7.79 -10.90 -14.86
C THR A 22 -7.71 -11.89 -13.69
N THR A 23 -7.22 -13.11 -13.95
CA THR A 23 -6.80 -14.05 -12.89
C THR A 23 -5.41 -13.65 -12.40
N ILE A 24 -5.31 -13.20 -11.15
CA ILE A 24 -4.01 -12.91 -10.53
C ILE A 24 -3.59 -14.14 -9.71
N THR A 25 -2.63 -14.90 -10.23
CA THR A 25 -2.04 -16.06 -9.56
C THR A 25 -0.80 -15.61 -8.78
N PHE A 26 -0.75 -15.89 -7.47
CA PHE A 26 0.47 -15.70 -6.67
C PHE A 26 1.04 -17.05 -6.22
N THR A 27 2.34 -17.23 -6.44
CA THR A 27 3.12 -18.37 -5.93
C THR A 27 3.63 -18.04 -4.53
N ILE A 28 3.05 -18.67 -3.50
CA ILE A 28 3.62 -18.60 -2.15
C ILE A 28 4.92 -19.42 -2.12
N ARG A 29 6.06 -18.76 -1.93
CA ARG A 29 7.29 -19.43 -1.55
C ARG A 29 7.25 -19.73 -0.05
N HIS A 30 6.41 -20.65 0.39
CA HIS A 30 6.44 -21.39 1.66
C HIS A 30 5.25 -22.35 1.67
N SER A 31 5.44 -23.55 2.21
CA SER A 31 4.62 -24.78 2.10
C SER A 31 3.17 -24.74 2.61
N GLY A 32 2.55 -23.57 2.76
CA GLY A 32 1.13 -23.41 3.10
C GLY A 32 0.23 -23.62 1.89
N ASN A 33 -0.67 -24.59 1.99
CA ASN A 33 -1.56 -24.99 0.90
C ASN A 33 -2.71 -23.96 0.70
N VAL A 34 -2.59 -23.10 -0.33
CA VAL A 34 -3.52 -22.02 -0.70
C VAL A 34 -4.91 -22.54 -1.11
N THR A 35 -4.99 -23.79 -1.58
CA THR A 35 -6.20 -24.38 -2.18
C THR A 35 -7.37 -24.51 -1.20
N LYS A 36 -7.15 -24.39 0.12
CA LYS A 36 -8.24 -24.34 1.11
C LYS A 36 -8.83 -22.94 1.33
N ILE A 37 -8.08 -21.87 1.08
CA ILE A 37 -8.60 -20.49 1.17
C ILE A 37 -9.67 -20.31 0.07
N GLU A 38 -9.42 -20.84 -1.12
CA GLU A 38 -10.39 -20.87 -2.24
C GLU A 38 -11.67 -21.65 -1.89
N LYS A 39 -11.57 -22.80 -1.20
CA LYS A 39 -12.73 -23.61 -0.80
C LYS A 39 -13.60 -22.97 0.29
N VAL A 40 -13.00 -22.24 1.23
CA VAL A 40 -13.74 -21.52 2.29
C VAL A 40 -14.54 -20.35 1.72
N LEU A 41 -14.09 -19.79 0.61
CA LEU A 41 -14.60 -18.55 0.05
C LEU A 41 -15.53 -18.72 -1.17
N LYS A 42 -15.87 -19.97 -1.55
CA LYS A 42 -16.90 -20.36 -2.55
C LYS A 42 -17.10 -19.37 -3.71
N GLY A 43 -16.18 -19.34 -4.67
CA GLY A 43 -16.45 -18.83 -6.03
C GLY A 43 -16.44 -17.32 -6.26
N GLY A 44 -16.09 -16.50 -5.25
CA GLY A 44 -15.91 -15.05 -5.43
C GLY A 44 -14.56 -14.66 -6.03
N THR A 45 -14.43 -13.41 -6.51
CA THR A 45 -13.14 -12.81 -6.86
C THR A 45 -12.58 -12.06 -5.64
N PHE A 46 -11.32 -12.29 -5.26
CA PHE A 46 -10.73 -11.71 -4.06
C PHE A 46 -9.47 -10.91 -4.37
N HIS A 47 -9.33 -9.76 -3.72
CA HIS A 47 -8.02 -9.13 -3.51
C HIS A 47 -7.47 -9.68 -2.19
N MET A 48 -6.23 -10.15 -2.19
CA MET A 48 -5.59 -10.70 -1.00
C MET A 48 -4.33 -9.91 -0.73
N ASP A 49 -4.25 -9.29 0.44
CA ASP A 49 -3.03 -8.68 0.94
C ASP A 49 -2.52 -9.50 2.14
N PHE A 50 -1.24 -9.86 2.09
CA PHE A 50 -0.61 -10.74 3.07
C PHE A 50 0.34 -9.92 3.92
N LEU A 51 -0.01 -9.72 5.20
CA LEU A 51 0.98 -9.30 6.18
C LEU A 51 1.31 -10.49 7.08
N LYS A 52 2.57 -10.95 7.06
CA LYS A 52 3.02 -11.96 8.01
C LYS A 52 3.13 -11.36 9.40
N ILE A 53 2.03 -11.37 10.15
CA ILE A 53 2.02 -11.00 11.56
C ILE A 53 2.46 -12.24 12.35
N GLU A 54 3.60 -12.16 13.05
CA GLU A 54 4.02 -13.24 13.94
C GLU A 54 3.13 -13.27 15.18
N SER A 55 2.12 -14.14 15.16
CA SER A 55 1.32 -14.41 16.33
C SER A 55 2.06 -15.36 17.30
N PRO A 56 1.94 -15.18 18.63
CA PRO A 56 2.36 -16.17 19.62
C PRO A 56 1.68 -17.54 19.41
N THR A 57 0.58 -17.61 18.66
CA THR A 57 -0.17 -18.84 18.36
C THR A 57 0.33 -19.62 17.11
N ARG A 58 1.49 -19.28 16.54
CA ARG A 58 2.03 -19.86 15.28
C ARG A 58 1.16 -19.63 14.04
N GLU A 59 0.24 -18.69 14.07
CA GLU A 59 -0.61 -18.33 12.92
C GLU A 59 0.00 -17.19 12.09
N VAL A 60 -0.24 -17.24 10.77
CA VAL A 60 -0.04 -16.10 9.85
C VAL A 60 -1.38 -15.43 9.64
N LEU A 61 -1.48 -14.14 9.92
CA LEU A 61 -2.70 -13.37 9.66
C LEU A 61 -2.77 -12.92 8.20
N VAL A 62 -3.95 -13.00 7.58
CA VAL A 62 -4.16 -12.61 6.18
C VAL A 62 -5.39 -11.72 6.09
N THR A 63 -5.28 -10.65 5.32
CA THR A 63 -6.40 -9.74 5.03
C THR A 63 -6.98 -10.11 3.68
N ILE A 64 -8.21 -10.63 3.68
CA ILE A 64 -8.89 -11.06 2.45
C ILE A 64 -10.03 -10.09 2.15
N ALA A 65 -10.02 -9.55 0.96
CA ALA A 65 -10.98 -8.58 0.48
C ALA A 65 -11.85 -9.18 -0.63
N THR A 66 -13.16 -9.27 -0.41
CA THR A 66 -14.11 -9.81 -1.38
C THR A 66 -14.48 -8.73 -2.40
N ARG A 67 -14.26 -8.96 -3.70
CA ARG A 67 -14.61 -8.04 -4.78
C ARG A 67 -15.58 -8.69 -5.77
N ASP A 68 -16.81 -8.92 -5.33
CA ASP A 68 -17.93 -9.20 -6.25
C ASP A 68 -18.41 -7.86 -6.82
N GLY A 69 -17.64 -7.31 -7.78
CA GLY A 69 -17.83 -5.95 -8.33
C GLY A 69 -17.39 -4.82 -7.39
N ASN A 70 -17.63 -4.95 -6.09
CA ASN A 70 -17.37 -3.95 -5.06
C ASN A 70 -16.72 -4.59 -3.81
N LEU A 71 -15.84 -3.86 -3.13
CA LEU A 71 -15.28 -4.32 -1.85
C LEU A 71 -16.34 -4.19 -0.75
N THR A 72 -16.84 -5.31 -0.21
CA THR A 72 -17.90 -5.25 0.82
C THR A 72 -17.43 -5.73 2.19
N ARG A 73 -16.42 -6.60 2.23
CA ARG A 73 -15.91 -7.21 3.46
C ARG A 73 -14.41 -7.34 3.42
N ILE A 74 -13.82 -7.19 4.60
CA ILE A 74 -12.43 -7.51 4.87
C ILE A 74 -12.40 -8.60 5.94
N HIS A 75 -11.78 -9.74 5.63
CA HIS A 75 -11.62 -10.85 6.55
C HIS A 75 -10.22 -10.85 7.12
N LEU A 76 -10.09 -10.98 8.45
CA LEU A 76 -8.84 -11.31 9.10
C LEU A 76 -8.83 -12.82 9.37
N ALA A 77 -7.96 -13.55 8.67
CA ALA A 77 -7.85 -14.99 8.75
C ALA A 77 -6.51 -15.41 9.37
N GLY A 78 -6.51 -16.35 10.31
CA GLY A 78 -5.32 -17.03 10.82
C GLY A 78 -5.06 -18.31 10.05
N VAL A 79 -3.84 -18.49 9.54
CA VAL A 79 -3.38 -19.73 8.89
C VAL A 79 -2.42 -20.44 9.85
N ASN A 80 -2.79 -21.64 10.30
CA ASN A 80 -1.93 -22.43 11.17
C ASN A 80 -0.72 -22.97 10.36
N LYS A 81 0.50 -22.78 10.88
CA LYS A 81 1.73 -23.23 10.22
C LYS A 81 1.94 -24.75 10.27
N ALA A 82 1.41 -25.41 11.30
CA ALA A 82 1.58 -26.85 11.54
C ALA A 82 0.45 -27.67 10.91
N THR A 83 -0.74 -27.09 10.75
CA THR A 83 -1.91 -27.77 10.17
C THR A 83 -2.46 -26.95 9.01
N PRO A 84 -2.91 -27.57 7.91
CA PRO A 84 -3.53 -26.85 6.79
C PRO A 84 -4.97 -26.44 7.15
N SER A 85 -5.12 -25.59 8.16
CA SER A 85 -6.38 -25.06 8.67
C SER A 85 -6.35 -23.53 8.66
N VAL A 86 -7.48 -22.94 8.26
CA VAL A 86 -7.70 -21.49 8.23
C VAL A 86 -8.84 -21.17 9.20
N THR A 87 -8.61 -20.20 10.08
CA THR A 87 -9.60 -19.70 11.05
C THR A 87 -9.93 -18.26 10.71
N ILE A 88 -11.21 -17.90 10.62
CA ILE A 88 -11.61 -16.50 10.46
C ILE A 88 -11.76 -15.88 11.85
N HIS A 89 -10.92 -14.90 12.16
CA HIS A 89 -10.89 -14.21 13.46
C HIS A 89 -11.81 -12.98 13.49
N GLN A 90 -11.96 -12.31 12.35
CA GLN A 90 -12.80 -11.13 12.22
C GLN A 90 -13.32 -10.97 10.79
N ILE A 91 -14.53 -10.42 10.68
CA ILE A 91 -15.09 -9.90 9.44
C ILE A 91 -15.42 -8.43 9.68
N LEU A 92 -14.75 -7.55 8.96
CA LEU A 92 -15.05 -6.13 8.91
C LEU A 92 -16.00 -5.88 7.76
N SER A 93 -17.26 -5.55 8.09
CA SER A 93 -18.25 -5.14 7.10
C SER A 93 -18.00 -3.68 6.71
N LEU A 94 -17.78 -3.42 5.43
CA LEU A 94 -17.66 -2.07 4.88
C LEU A 94 -19.00 -1.53 4.38
N SER A 95 -20.11 -2.22 4.67
CA SER A 95 -21.47 -1.89 4.18
C SER A 95 -22.02 -0.57 4.71
N THR A 96 -21.47 -0.02 5.80
CA THR A 96 -21.76 1.35 6.25
C THR A 96 -21.13 2.41 5.35
N ILE A 97 -20.17 2.03 4.50
CA ILE A 97 -19.60 2.86 3.44
C ILE A 97 -20.45 2.63 2.19
N THR A 98 -21.59 3.31 2.13
CA THR A 98 -22.76 3.05 1.24
C THR A 98 -22.52 3.14 -0.28
N SER A 99 -21.28 3.23 -0.74
CA SER A 99 -20.90 3.02 -2.14
C SER A 99 -19.42 2.72 -2.21
N THR A 100 -19.04 1.44 -2.07
CA THR A 100 -17.64 1.07 -2.18
C THR A 100 -17.20 1.26 -3.62
N SER A 101 -16.47 2.36 -3.82
CA SER A 101 -15.91 2.76 -5.10
C SER A 101 -15.02 1.64 -5.65
N PRO A 102 -15.01 1.40 -6.97
CA PRO A 102 -14.14 0.40 -7.60
C PRO A 102 -12.64 0.65 -7.30
N ASN A 103 -12.30 1.84 -6.82
CA ASN A 103 -10.93 2.26 -6.51
C ASN A 103 -10.57 2.12 -5.01
N THR A 104 -11.33 1.35 -4.24
CA THR A 104 -11.02 1.11 -2.82
C THR A 104 -9.63 0.49 -2.68
N THR A 105 -8.80 1.09 -1.83
CA THR A 105 -7.44 0.63 -1.53
C THR A 105 -7.41 0.04 -0.13
N ILE A 106 -6.63 -1.02 0.05
CA ILE A 106 -6.40 -1.66 1.33
C ILE A 106 -4.90 -1.79 1.47
N ASN A 107 -4.36 -1.33 2.59
CA ASN A 107 -2.95 -1.50 2.90
C ASN A 107 -2.85 -1.99 4.34
N VAL A 108 -1.97 -2.96 4.59
CA VAL A 108 -1.59 -3.33 5.94
C VAL A 108 -0.19 -2.79 6.22
N MET A 109 -0.04 -2.05 7.31
CA MET A 109 1.18 -1.33 7.65
C MET A 109 1.68 -1.76 9.03
N GLU A 110 2.94 -2.17 9.13
CA GLU A 110 3.60 -2.41 10.42
C GLU A 110 4.55 -1.26 10.75
N TYR A 111 4.35 -0.59 11.88
CA TYR A 111 5.22 0.48 12.37
C TYR A 111 5.41 0.36 13.88
N THR A 112 6.65 0.46 14.37
CA THR A 112 7.00 0.42 15.81
C THR A 112 6.33 -0.71 16.63
N LYS A 113 6.13 -1.89 16.01
CA LYS A 113 5.45 -3.10 16.56
C LYS A 113 3.92 -3.01 16.63
N HIS A 114 3.33 -2.01 15.99
CA HIS A 114 1.90 -1.88 15.78
C HIS A 114 1.56 -2.25 14.35
N VAL A 115 0.41 -2.89 14.18
CA VAL A 115 -0.12 -3.23 12.86
C VAL A 115 -1.38 -2.41 12.64
N TYR A 116 -1.40 -1.72 11.51
CA TYR A 116 -2.51 -0.90 11.06
C TYR A 116 -3.12 -1.50 9.79
N LEU A 117 -4.43 -1.41 9.68
CA LEU A 117 -5.17 -1.66 8.45
C LEU A 117 -5.72 -0.32 7.96
N ILE A 118 -5.28 0.09 6.79
CA ILE A 118 -5.65 1.35 6.15
C ILE A 118 -6.59 1.03 4.99
N VAL A 119 -7.85 1.46 5.11
CA VAL A 119 -8.88 1.28 4.07
C VAL A 119 -9.20 2.64 3.47
N GLY A 120 -8.68 2.87 2.27
CA GLY A 120 -8.92 4.08 1.50
C GLY A 120 -10.14 3.91 0.62
N THR A 121 -11.16 4.75 0.78
CA THR A 121 -12.39 4.71 -0.01
C THR A 121 -12.51 5.95 -0.91
N PRO A 122 -11.67 6.06 -1.97
CA PRO A 122 -11.73 7.19 -2.87
C PRO A 122 -13.05 7.16 -3.64
N LYS A 123 -13.99 8.04 -3.30
CA LYS A 123 -15.25 8.18 -4.04
C LYS A 123 -15.01 8.98 -5.33
N SER A 124 -15.91 8.79 -6.29
CA SER A 124 -16.01 9.69 -7.46
C SER A 124 -16.51 11.09 -7.07
N THR A 125 -17.08 11.22 -5.87
CA THR A 125 -17.55 12.46 -5.26
C THR A 125 -16.58 12.97 -4.19
N LEU A 126 -16.74 14.23 -3.77
CA LEU A 126 -15.85 14.96 -2.83
C LEU A 126 -15.77 14.38 -1.40
N ASN A 127 -16.44 13.27 -1.10
CA ASN A 127 -16.61 12.72 0.25
C ASN A 127 -15.95 11.34 0.39
N GLY A 128 -14.68 11.24 -0.02
CA GLY A 128 -13.86 10.06 0.26
C GLY A 128 -13.39 10.03 1.71
N SER A 129 -12.99 8.86 2.19
CA SER A 129 -12.42 8.74 3.53
C SER A 129 -11.35 7.65 3.60
N ILE A 130 -10.43 7.81 4.54
CA ILE A 130 -9.45 6.80 4.94
C ILE A 130 -9.85 6.31 6.30
N LEU A 131 -10.14 5.02 6.41
CA LEU A 131 -10.42 4.37 7.68
C LEU A 131 -9.14 3.71 8.18
N VAL A 132 -8.74 4.08 9.39
CA VAL A 132 -7.57 3.54 10.07
C VAL A 132 -8.06 2.61 11.16
N TYR A 133 -7.61 1.36 11.10
CA TYR A 133 -7.78 0.39 12.17
C TYR A 133 -6.43 -0.02 12.73
N LYS A 134 -6.37 -0.31 14.03
CA LYS A 134 -5.19 -0.87 14.71
C LYS A 134 -5.50 -2.27 15.19
N LEU A 135 -4.57 -3.20 15.02
CA LEU A 135 -4.68 -4.55 15.58
C LEU A 135 -4.58 -4.47 17.11
N ALA A 136 -5.62 -4.94 17.80
CA ALA A 136 -5.68 -4.90 19.25
C ALA A 136 -4.62 -5.83 19.88
N LYS A 137 -3.96 -5.35 20.93
CA LYS A 137 -2.95 -6.14 21.65
C LYS A 137 -3.59 -7.38 22.26
N GLY A 138 -3.01 -8.55 22.00
CA GLY A 138 -3.46 -9.82 22.57
C GLY A 138 -4.72 -10.42 21.95
N THR A 139 -5.30 -9.80 20.91
CA THR A 139 -6.43 -10.38 20.18
C THR A 139 -6.24 -10.23 18.66
N PRO A 140 -6.65 -11.22 17.85
CA PRO A 140 -6.60 -11.11 16.39
C PRO A 140 -7.80 -10.29 15.87
N LYS A 141 -7.94 -9.04 16.32
CA LYS A 141 -9.04 -8.14 15.93
C LYS A 141 -8.52 -6.73 15.67
N PHE A 142 -8.86 -6.19 14.51
CA PHE A 142 -8.72 -4.77 14.18
C PHE A 142 -9.81 -3.95 14.88
N GLN A 143 -9.40 -2.86 15.51
CA GLN A 143 -10.27 -1.87 16.12
C GLN A 143 -10.15 -0.57 15.34
N HIS A 144 -11.28 0.06 15.01
CA HIS A 144 -11.29 1.38 14.38
C HIS A 144 -10.60 2.38 15.30
N ARG A 145 -9.76 3.25 14.72
CA ARG A 145 -9.04 4.30 15.44
C ARG A 145 -9.41 5.67 14.93
N GLN A 146 -9.38 5.85 13.61
CA GLN A 146 -9.50 7.17 13.02
C GLN A 146 -10.18 7.08 11.65
N THR A 147 -10.88 8.16 11.32
CA THR A 147 -11.33 8.45 9.95
C THR A 147 -10.69 9.75 9.49
N ILE A 148 -10.03 9.73 8.34
CA ILE A 148 -9.46 10.92 7.70
C ILE A 148 -10.33 11.25 6.49
N GLU A 149 -11.18 12.27 6.60
CA GLU A 149 -12.08 12.71 5.53
C GLU A 149 -11.33 13.50 4.46
N GLY A 150 -11.67 13.29 3.19
CA GLY A 150 -11.09 14.06 2.09
C GLY A 150 -11.40 13.54 0.70
N ASN A 151 -11.06 14.33 -0.31
CA ASN A 151 -11.28 13.95 -1.70
C ASN A 151 -10.04 13.26 -2.28
N TYR A 152 -9.90 11.96 -2.05
CA TYR A 152 -8.70 11.21 -2.44
C TYR A 152 -8.83 10.57 -3.83
N PHE A 153 -7.74 10.59 -4.57
CA PHE A 153 -7.56 9.88 -5.82
C PHE A 153 -6.75 8.60 -5.64
N THR A 154 -5.64 8.68 -4.91
CA THR A 154 -4.72 7.57 -4.67
C THR A 154 -4.18 7.63 -3.24
N ILE A 155 -3.94 6.47 -2.66
CA ILE A 155 -3.47 6.30 -1.29
C ILE A 155 -2.35 5.25 -1.32
N ARG A 156 -1.21 5.59 -0.72
CA ARG A 156 -0.06 4.72 -0.53
C ARG A 156 0.39 4.77 0.91
N CYS A 157 0.94 3.68 1.41
CA CYS A 157 1.53 3.64 2.75
C CYS A 157 3.06 3.49 2.63
N ASN A 158 3.75 4.03 3.63
CA ASN A 158 5.16 3.76 3.88
C ASN A 158 5.26 3.25 5.32
N ASP A 159 5.47 1.95 5.46
CA ASP A 159 5.54 1.22 6.73
C ASP A 159 6.78 1.59 7.54
N ALA A 160 7.93 1.72 6.88
CA ALA A 160 9.18 2.11 7.50
C ALA A 160 9.10 3.46 8.24
N LEU A 161 8.26 4.38 7.76
CA LEU A 161 8.08 5.71 8.33
C LEU A 161 6.74 5.91 9.06
N GLY A 162 5.86 4.92 9.06
CA GLY A 162 4.51 5.04 9.63
C GLY A 162 3.68 6.13 8.96
N MET A 163 3.74 6.23 7.63
CA MET A 163 3.12 7.31 6.86
C MET A 163 2.05 6.83 5.87
N ILE A 164 1.02 7.66 5.71
CA ILE A 164 0.00 7.56 4.65
C ILE A 164 0.22 8.74 3.70
N ILE A 165 0.48 8.45 2.44
CA ILE A 165 0.70 9.45 1.38
C ILE A 165 -0.54 9.43 0.49
N VAL A 166 -1.19 10.59 0.34
CA VAL A 166 -2.44 10.71 -0.40
C VAL A 166 -2.37 11.76 -1.48
N GLY A 167 -2.79 11.36 -2.66
CA GLY A 167 -3.05 12.25 -3.77
C GLY A 167 -4.48 12.72 -3.74
N ASN A 168 -4.69 14.04 -3.70
CA ASN A 168 -6.02 14.62 -3.69
C ASN A 168 -6.59 14.68 -5.12
N ARG A 169 -7.82 14.20 -5.32
CA ARG A 169 -8.49 14.16 -6.62
C ARG A 169 -8.73 15.57 -7.15
N GLY A 170 -8.35 15.80 -8.41
CA GLY A 170 -8.51 17.11 -9.07
C GLY A 170 -7.69 18.22 -8.44
N SER A 171 -6.73 17.88 -7.58
CA SER A 171 -5.88 18.82 -6.86
C SER A 171 -4.43 18.64 -7.29
N ASN A 172 -3.65 19.70 -7.12
CA ASN A 172 -2.20 19.71 -7.26
C ASN A 172 -1.52 19.61 -5.89
N PHE A 173 -2.12 18.91 -4.93
CA PHE A 173 -1.54 18.68 -3.61
C PHE A 173 -1.42 17.19 -3.30
N VAL A 174 -0.31 16.83 -2.68
CA VAL A 174 -0.12 15.55 -2.00
C VAL A 174 -0.05 15.83 -0.51
N SER A 175 -0.93 15.19 0.25
CA SER A 175 -0.93 15.26 1.72
C SER A 175 -0.24 14.02 2.27
N ILE A 176 0.64 14.20 3.25
CA ILE A 176 1.33 13.12 3.93
C ILE A 176 0.91 13.18 5.40
N TYR A 177 0.37 12.08 5.89
CA TYR A 177 0.01 11.89 7.28
C TYR A 177 1.03 10.95 7.92
N ARG A 178 1.43 11.23 9.16
CA ARG A 178 2.32 10.38 9.94
C ARG A 178 1.60 9.98 11.23
N VAL A 179 1.79 8.74 11.65
CA VAL A 179 1.36 8.31 12.97
C VAL A 179 2.09 9.10 14.05
N ASP A 180 1.33 9.70 14.95
CA ASP A 180 1.81 10.41 16.12
C ASP A 180 2.26 9.40 17.18
N ASP A 181 3.48 9.53 17.70
CA ASP A 181 4.03 8.53 18.63
C ASP A 181 3.28 8.51 19.99
N GLU A 182 2.58 9.59 20.34
CA GLU A 182 1.83 9.70 21.61
C GLU A 182 0.37 9.26 21.46
N SER A 183 -0.37 9.84 20.50
CA SER A 183 -1.79 9.54 20.32
C SER A 183 -2.03 8.30 19.48
N GLU A 184 -1.04 7.88 18.69
CA GLU A 184 -1.12 6.83 17.67
C GLU A 184 -2.14 7.11 16.56
N ASP A 185 -2.61 8.36 16.46
CA ASP A 185 -3.43 8.83 15.34
C ASP A 185 -2.55 9.36 14.22
N PHE A 186 -3.06 9.32 13.00
CA PHE A 186 -2.39 9.92 11.86
C PHE A 186 -2.68 11.42 11.81
N LYS A 187 -1.64 12.23 11.93
CA LYS A 187 -1.69 13.69 11.83
C LYS A 187 -1.05 14.15 10.54
N LEU A 188 -1.53 15.27 10.00
CA LEU A 188 -0.92 15.88 8.81
C LEU A 188 0.53 16.23 9.14
N PHE A 189 1.46 15.61 8.43
CA PHE A 189 2.90 15.79 8.59
C PHE A 189 3.43 16.81 7.58
N GLN A 190 3.05 16.68 6.31
CA GLN A 190 3.52 17.54 5.24
C GLN A 190 2.47 17.66 4.14
N SER A 191 2.43 18.80 3.47
CA SER A 191 1.65 19.02 2.25
C SER A 191 2.58 19.53 1.16
N ILE A 192 2.56 18.86 0.01
CA ILE A 192 3.43 19.16 -1.13
C ILE A 192 2.57 19.73 -2.24
N LYS A 193 2.87 20.96 -2.65
CA LYS A 193 2.24 21.61 -3.79
C LYS A 193 2.96 21.21 -5.08
N LEU A 194 2.18 20.78 -6.05
CA LEU A 194 2.60 20.33 -7.36
C LEU A 194 2.31 21.38 -8.43
N GLN A 195 3.04 21.29 -9.53
CA GLN A 195 2.85 22.15 -10.71
C GLN A 195 1.65 21.76 -11.58
N SER A 196 1.14 20.54 -11.41
CA SER A 196 -0.03 20.02 -12.13
C SER A 196 -0.76 19.01 -11.24
N THR A 197 -1.95 18.60 -11.66
CA THR A 197 -2.73 17.55 -11.01
C THR A 197 -2.00 16.22 -11.05
N LEU A 198 -2.20 15.44 -9.99
CA LEU A 198 -1.60 14.13 -9.86
C LEU A 198 -2.22 13.13 -10.86
N GLY A 199 -1.39 12.44 -11.63
CA GLY A 199 -1.79 11.31 -12.46
C GLY A 199 -1.55 9.97 -11.77
N MET A 200 -0.41 9.80 -11.10
CA MET A 200 -0.02 8.56 -10.42
C MET A 200 0.83 8.82 -9.18
N LEU A 201 0.79 7.89 -8.22
CA LEU A 201 1.60 7.88 -7.00
C LEU A 201 2.07 6.46 -6.71
N SER A 202 3.36 6.28 -6.52
CA SER A 202 3.99 5.02 -6.10
C SER A 202 5.02 5.28 -5.01
N THR A 203 5.12 4.37 -4.05
CA THR A 203 6.13 4.39 -2.98
C THR A 203 7.10 3.23 -3.17
N PHE A 204 8.35 3.40 -2.76
CA PHE A 204 9.35 2.35 -2.75
C PHE A 204 10.49 2.70 -1.82
N ALA A 205 11.37 1.72 -1.58
CA ALA A 205 12.60 1.96 -0.86
C ALA A 205 13.78 1.32 -1.59
N LEU A 206 14.93 1.99 -1.50
CA LEU A 206 16.21 1.52 -2.00
C LEU A 206 17.18 1.51 -0.82
N ALA A 207 17.66 0.32 -0.45
CA ALA A 207 18.42 0.11 0.77
C ALA A 207 17.69 0.71 1.99
N GLU A 208 18.31 1.65 2.70
CA GLU A 208 17.75 2.31 3.89
C GLU A 208 16.92 3.57 3.55
N ASN A 209 16.89 3.97 2.28
CA ASN A 209 16.24 5.20 1.85
C ASN A 209 14.80 4.97 1.39
N GLN A 210 13.91 5.88 1.76
CA GLN A 210 12.49 5.85 1.40
C GLN A 210 12.21 6.87 0.30
N PHE A 211 11.45 6.45 -0.69
CA PHE A 211 11.11 7.27 -1.84
C PHE A 211 9.61 7.20 -2.13
N PHE A 212 9.12 8.26 -2.75
CA PHE A 212 7.91 8.15 -3.55
C PHE A 212 8.12 8.87 -4.86
N VAL A 213 7.40 8.39 -5.86
CA VAL A 213 7.39 8.95 -7.20
C VAL A 213 5.97 9.35 -7.57
N ILE A 214 5.85 10.49 -8.20
CA ILE A 214 4.60 10.98 -8.77
C ILE A 214 4.76 11.18 -10.27
N ALA A 215 3.76 10.76 -11.02
CA ALA A 215 3.59 11.18 -12.40
C ALA A 215 2.44 12.19 -12.43
N LEU A 216 2.67 13.34 -13.05
CA LEU A 216 1.69 14.42 -13.19
C LEU A 216 0.98 14.31 -14.53
N GLN A 217 -0.20 14.93 -14.64
CA GLN A 217 -0.95 14.96 -15.91
C GLN A 217 -0.27 15.77 -17.02
N ASN A 218 0.79 16.52 -16.71
CA ASN A 218 1.60 17.25 -17.69
C ASN A 218 2.91 16.51 -18.03
N ASP A 219 2.91 15.18 -17.94
CA ASP A 219 4.02 14.27 -18.28
C ASP A 219 5.28 14.41 -17.42
N ASN A 220 5.25 15.22 -16.36
CA ASN A 220 6.38 15.32 -15.44
C ASN A 220 6.35 14.21 -14.40
N ILE A 221 7.50 13.58 -14.21
CA ILE A 221 7.79 12.65 -13.12
C ILE A 221 8.57 13.41 -12.07
N HIS A 222 8.10 13.43 -10.83
CA HIS A 222 8.86 13.94 -9.69
C HIS A 222 9.20 12.80 -8.74
N ILE A 223 10.44 12.76 -8.28
CA ILE A 223 10.94 11.76 -7.35
C ILE A 223 11.29 12.47 -6.05
N TYR A 224 10.70 12.01 -4.97
CA TYR A 224 10.93 12.52 -3.63
C TYR A 224 11.69 11.50 -2.81
N LYS A 225 12.66 11.97 -2.03
CA LYS A 225 13.39 11.20 -1.03
C LYS A 225 13.01 11.71 0.35
N TYR A 226 12.80 10.80 1.29
CA TYR A 226 12.62 11.18 2.68
C TYR A 226 13.95 11.61 3.32
N ASN A 227 13.94 12.76 3.97
CA ASN A 227 14.98 13.30 4.81
C ASN A 227 14.42 13.48 6.22
N TYR A 228 15.15 13.06 7.25
CA TYR A 228 14.70 13.12 8.63
C TYR A 228 14.42 14.56 9.12
N ILE A 229 15.20 15.54 8.66
CA ILE A 229 15.11 16.94 9.08
C ILE A 229 14.04 17.67 8.26
N GLU A 230 14.07 17.51 6.93
CA GLU A 230 13.26 18.31 6.00
C GLU A 230 11.94 17.63 5.61
N GLY A 231 11.74 16.37 5.99
CA GLY A 231 10.63 15.55 5.49
C GLY A 231 10.89 15.09 4.05
N TRP A 232 9.86 15.10 3.22
CA TRP A 232 9.98 14.68 1.82
C TRP A 232 10.54 15.80 0.95
N VAL A 233 11.66 15.52 0.30
CA VAL A 233 12.40 16.48 -0.53
C VAL A 233 12.42 16.02 -1.97
N LEU A 234 12.14 16.92 -2.90
CA LEU A 234 12.23 16.67 -4.34
C LEU A 234 13.70 16.51 -4.74
N ILE A 235 14.06 15.34 -5.27
CA ILE A 235 15.44 15.05 -5.69
C ILE A 235 15.62 14.99 -7.21
N CYS A 236 14.53 14.79 -7.96
CA CYS A 236 14.61 14.68 -9.41
C CYS A 236 13.26 15.05 -10.05
N VAL A 237 13.36 15.76 -11.18
CA VAL A 237 12.26 16.02 -12.10
C VAL A 237 12.68 15.52 -13.48
N ASN A 238 11.88 14.66 -14.07
CA ASN A 238 12.03 14.20 -15.44
C ASN A 238 10.72 14.42 -16.20
N GLN A 239 10.78 14.41 -17.52
CA GLN A 239 9.59 14.40 -18.37
C GLN A 239 9.55 13.09 -19.15
N TYR A 240 8.41 12.41 -19.10
CA TYR A 240 8.20 11.18 -19.85
C TYR A 240 6.73 11.12 -20.28
N PRO A 241 6.43 11.27 -21.57
CA PRO A 241 5.07 11.46 -22.03
C PRO A 241 4.22 10.20 -21.94
N ASN A 242 2.92 10.37 -21.66
CA ASN A 242 1.90 9.33 -21.73
C ASN A 242 2.18 8.10 -20.84
N ILE A 243 2.65 8.32 -19.62
CA ILE A 243 2.83 7.24 -18.64
C ILE A 243 1.47 6.68 -18.23
N GLU A 244 1.30 5.37 -18.39
CA GLU A 244 0.13 4.62 -17.93
C GLU A 244 0.44 3.86 -16.63
N SER A 245 1.71 3.45 -16.45
CA SER A 245 2.17 2.80 -15.23
C SER A 245 3.60 3.19 -14.88
N LEU A 246 3.86 3.33 -13.59
CA LEU A 246 5.19 3.59 -13.04
C LEU A 246 5.42 2.68 -11.84
N THR A 247 6.26 1.67 -12.06
CA THR A 247 6.54 0.63 -11.07
C THR A 247 8.01 0.68 -10.67
N PRO A 248 8.31 1.04 -9.41
CA PRO A 248 9.67 0.94 -8.89
C PRO A 248 10.10 -0.51 -8.70
N PHE A 249 11.36 -0.82 -9.00
CA PHE A 249 11.97 -2.12 -8.75
C PHE A 249 13.47 -2.00 -8.47
N THR A 250 14.07 -3.06 -7.94
CA THR A 250 15.52 -3.15 -7.72
C THR A 250 16.12 -4.27 -8.58
N LEU A 251 17.30 -4.02 -9.12
CA LEU A 251 18.10 -5.01 -9.86
C LEU A 251 19.57 -4.81 -9.48
N ASP A 252 20.20 -5.87 -8.97
CA ASP A 252 21.61 -5.85 -8.53
C ASP A 252 21.94 -4.76 -7.51
N GLY A 253 20.99 -4.45 -6.61
CA GLY A 253 21.13 -3.41 -5.58
C GLY A 253 20.82 -1.99 -6.07
N GLU A 254 20.70 -1.80 -7.38
CA GLU A 254 20.36 -0.52 -8.00
C GLU A 254 18.85 -0.35 -8.13
N GLY A 255 18.40 0.90 -7.99
CA GLY A 255 16.99 1.26 -8.12
C GLY A 255 16.61 1.62 -9.55
N TYR A 256 15.43 1.19 -9.97
CA TYR A 256 14.87 1.52 -11.29
C TYR A 256 13.38 1.86 -11.18
N LEU A 257 12.89 2.60 -12.17
CA LEU A 257 11.47 2.76 -12.45
C LEU A 257 11.16 2.11 -13.79
N LEU A 258 10.25 1.13 -13.80
CA LEU A 258 9.64 0.66 -15.03
C LEU A 258 8.51 1.62 -15.40
N ALA A 259 8.73 2.44 -16.42
CA ALA A 259 7.73 3.31 -17.01
C ALA A 259 7.08 2.62 -18.21
N ILE A 260 5.76 2.45 -18.16
CA ILE A 260 4.97 1.81 -19.21
C ILE A 260 4.07 2.87 -19.84
N THR A 261 4.06 2.92 -21.17
CA THR A 261 3.13 3.69 -22.00
C THR A 261 2.31 2.73 -22.86
N SER A 262 1.37 3.27 -23.63
CA SER A 262 0.59 2.50 -24.61
C SER A 262 1.43 1.82 -25.69
N THR A 263 2.66 2.25 -25.92
CA THR A 263 3.51 1.78 -27.03
C THR A 263 4.86 1.21 -26.60
N ASN A 264 5.31 1.47 -25.36
CA ASN A 264 6.63 1.08 -24.93
C ASN A 264 6.70 0.81 -23.41
N ALA A 265 7.70 0.04 -22.99
CA ALA A 265 8.09 -0.11 -21.60
C ALA A 265 9.59 0.16 -21.46
N THR A 266 9.95 1.11 -20.61
CA THR A 266 11.35 1.55 -20.41
C THR A 266 11.72 1.47 -18.94
N ALA A 267 12.89 0.89 -18.64
CA ALA A 267 13.48 0.97 -17.31
C ALA A 267 14.33 2.25 -17.20
N ILE A 268 14.04 3.08 -16.21
CA ILE A 268 14.73 4.33 -15.90
C ILE A 268 15.55 4.09 -14.63
N ALA A 269 16.88 4.21 -14.70
CA ALA A 269 17.73 4.07 -13.53
C ALA A 269 17.52 5.25 -12.56
N LEU A 270 17.35 4.94 -11.28
CA LEU A 270 17.20 5.89 -10.18
C LEU A 270 18.57 6.23 -9.59
N PHE A 271 19.42 6.87 -10.38
CA PHE A 271 20.77 7.34 -10.01
C PHE A 271 21.69 6.29 -9.35
N SER A 272 22.72 5.84 -10.07
CA SER A 272 23.92 5.31 -9.42
C SER A 272 24.70 6.48 -8.82
N GLN A 273 24.33 6.95 -7.63
CA GLN A 273 25.26 7.76 -6.84
C GLN A 273 26.26 6.80 -6.19
N THR A 274 27.28 6.42 -6.96
CA THR A 274 28.56 6.10 -6.34
C THR A 274 29.05 7.40 -5.71
N GLU A 275 29.06 7.45 -4.38
CA GLU A 275 29.70 8.51 -3.62
C GLU A 275 31.14 8.69 -4.16
N HIS A 276 31.45 9.91 -4.60
CA HIS A 276 32.82 10.38 -4.77
C HIS A 276 33.25 11.09 -3.48
#